data_AF-A0A9W6MXD7-F1
#
_entry.id   AF-A0A9W6MXD7-F1
#
_cell.length_a   1.000
_cell.length_b   1.000
_cell.length_c   1.000
_cell.angle_alpha   90.00
_cell.angle_beta   90.00
_cell.angle_gamma   90.00
#
_symmetry.space_group_name_H-M   'P 1'
#
loop_
_entity.id
_entity.type
_entity.pdbx_description
1 polymer ?
#
loop_
_entity_poly.entity_id
_entity_poly.type
_entity_poly.pdbx_seq_one_letter_code
_entity_poly.pdbx_strand_id
1 'polypeptide(L)' 'MLGQLVDVRKAAGVTQAELGRRVGRRQTFISKVELGERRLDVAEFINLGRAIGADPYALMRKVES' A
#
# COMPACT_ATOMS: atom_id res chain seq x y z
N MET A 1 -5.97 8.15 1.94
CA MET A 1 -4.63 7.50 1.95
C MET A 1 -4.69 6.00 1.67
N LEU A 2 -5.39 5.18 2.47
CA LEU A 2 -5.48 3.72 2.25
C LEU A 2 -6.14 3.36 0.91
N GLY A 3 -7.26 4.01 0.55
CA GLY A 3 -7.94 3.76 -0.74
C GLY A 3 -7.02 3.97 -1.95
N GLN A 4 -6.25 5.05 -1.97
CA GLN A 4 -5.28 5.33 -3.03
C GLN A 4 -4.21 4.23 -3.17
N LEU A 5 -3.74 3.67 -2.05
CA LEU A 5 -2.77 2.57 -2.06
C LEU A 5 -3.38 1.28 -2.63
N VAL A 6 -4.64 0.98 -2.26
CA VAL A 6 -5.39 -0.18 -2.78
C VAL A 6 -5.62 -0.04 -4.29
N ASP A 7 -6.03 1.14 -4.74
CA ASP A 7 -6.32 1.41 -6.15
C ASP A 7 -5.07 1.28 -7.00
N VAL A 8 -3.96 1.89 -6.57
CA VAL A 8 -2.69 1.80 -7.31
C VAL A 8 -2.13 0.37 -7.30
N ARG A 9 -2.31 -0.40 -6.21
CA ARG A 9 -1.94 -1.81 -6.16
C ARG A 9 -2.71 -2.62 -7.21
N LYS A 10 -4.03 -2.44 -7.26
CA LYS A 10 -4.91 -3.12 -8.23
C LYS A 10 -4.54 -2.72 -9.66
N ALA A 11 -4.32 -1.44 -9.93
CA ALA A 11 -3.91 -0.94 -11.24
C ALA A 11 -2.56 -1.50 -11.69
N ALA A 12 -1.63 -1.71 -10.76
CA ALA A 12 -0.32 -2.34 -11.02
C ALA A 12 -0.39 -3.87 -11.17
N GLY A 13 -1.57 -4.50 -11.03
CA GLY A 13 -1.73 -5.96 -11.09
C GLY A 13 -1.03 -6.71 -9.94
N VAL A 14 -0.64 -6.02 -8.88
CA VAL A 14 0.10 -6.62 -7.76
C VAL A 14 -0.90 -7.25 -6.79
N THR A 15 -0.76 -8.55 -6.49
CA THR A 15 -1.62 -9.20 -5.49
C THR A 15 -1.21 -8.83 -4.06
N GLN A 16 -2.11 -8.97 -3.08
CA GLN A 16 -1.73 -8.75 -1.66
C GLN A 16 -0.61 -9.70 -1.21
N ALA A 17 -0.59 -10.93 -1.72
CA ALA A 17 0.47 -11.90 -1.43
C ALA A 17 1.82 -11.47 -2.02
N GLU A 18 1.80 -10.98 -3.26
CA GLU A 18 2.99 -10.45 -3.92
C GLU A 18 3.51 -9.20 -3.21
N LEU A 19 2.63 -8.25 -2.87
CA LEU A 19 3.04 -7.07 -2.12
C LEU A 19 3.65 -7.43 -0.78
N GLY A 20 3.03 -8.37 -0.04
CA GLY A 20 3.56 -8.91 1.20
C GLY A 20 5.00 -9.45 1.01
N ARG A 21 5.24 -10.28 -0.01
CA ARG A 21 6.58 -10.79 -0.33
C ARG A 21 7.58 -9.66 -0.57
N ARG A 22 7.21 -8.66 -1.38
CA ARG A 22 8.09 -7.51 -1.71
C ARG A 22 8.53 -6.72 -0.48
N VAL A 23 7.70 -6.64 0.56
CA VAL A 23 8.01 -5.90 1.80
C VAL A 23 8.39 -6.80 2.98
N GLY A 24 8.63 -8.09 2.76
CA GLY A 24 8.99 -9.03 3.82
C GLY A 24 7.88 -9.25 4.86
N ARG A 25 6.61 -9.17 4.44
CA ARG A 25 5.43 -9.36 5.30
C ARG A 25 4.52 -10.47 4.77
N ARG A 26 3.65 -11.00 5.63
CA ARG A 26 2.62 -11.96 5.21
C ARG A 26 1.52 -11.24 4.43
N GLN A 27 0.83 -11.95 3.53
CA GLN A 27 -0.36 -11.42 2.85
C GLN A 27 -1.39 -10.85 3.83
N THR A 28 -1.57 -11.50 4.99
CA THR A 28 -2.54 -11.08 6.02
C THR A 28 -2.22 -9.71 6.61
N PHE A 29 -0.96 -9.30 6.62
CA PHE A 29 -0.57 -7.94 7.00
C PHE A 29 -1.16 -6.92 6.01
N ILE A 30 -1.03 -7.19 4.70
CA ILE A 30 -1.58 -6.35 3.64
C ILE A 30 -3.11 -6.30 3.73
N SER A 31 -3.76 -7.46 3.90
CA SER A 31 -5.22 -7.53 4.07
C SER A 31 -5.71 -6.68 5.24
N LYS A 32 -5.08 -6.78 6.41
CA LYS A 32 -5.46 -5.99 7.60
C LYS A 32 -5.25 -4.48 7.41
N VAL A 33 -4.20 -4.10 6.68
CA VAL A 33 -3.96 -2.70 6.29
C VAL A 33 -5.07 -2.22 5.34
N GLU A 34 -5.38 -2.99 4.29
CA GLU A 34 -6.38 -2.60 3.29
C GLU A 34 -7.82 -2.57 3.84
N LEU A 35 -8.12 -3.39 4.86
CA LEU A 35 -9.39 -3.40 5.58
C LEU A 35 -9.46 -2.33 6.69
N GLY A 36 -8.36 -1.63 6.99
CA GLY A 36 -8.30 -0.65 8.08
C GLY A 36 -8.24 -1.26 9.49
N GLU A 37 -8.20 -2.59 9.61
CA GLU A 37 -8.04 -3.32 10.87
C GLU A 37 -6.65 -3.13 11.50
N ARG A 38 -5.67 -2.69 10.70
CA ARG A 38 -4.34 -2.33 11.15
C ARG A 38 -3.98 -0.93 10.70
N ARG A 39 -3.60 -0.08 11.65
CA ARG A 39 -3.04 1.25 11.35
C ARG A 39 -1.74 1.10 10.57
N LEU A 40 -1.66 1.82 9.46
CA LEU A 40 -0.47 1.95 8.63
C LEU A 40 0.27 3.23 9.04
N ASP A 41 1.54 3.13 9.39
CA ASP A 41 2.37 4.31 9.64
C ASP A 41 2.93 4.90 8.34
N VAL A 42 3.55 6.08 8.42
CA VAL A 42 4.08 6.81 7.26
C VAL A 42 5.23 6.06 6.58
N ALA A 43 6.12 5.42 7.35
CA ALA A 43 7.24 4.68 6.78
C ALA A 43 6.75 3.43 6.05
N GLU A 44 5.76 2.73 6.62
CA GLU A 44 5.09 1.60 5.99
C GLU A 44 4.34 2.02 4.73
N PHE A 45 3.65 3.16 4.74
CA PHE A 45 2.99 3.70 3.56
C PHE A 45 4.00 3.96 2.42
N ILE A 46 5.11 4.62 2.72
CA ILE A 46 6.18 4.88 1.75
C ILE A 46 6.74 3.57 1.20
N ASN A 47 7.00 2.59 2.07
CA ASN A 47 7.53 1.29 1.67
C ASN A 47 6.54 0.53 0.77
N LEU A 48 5.27 0.47 1.14
CA LEU A 48 4.23 -0.19 0.33
C LEU A 48 4.05 0.50 -1.02
N GLY A 49 4.00 1.83 -1.07
CA GLY A 49 3.88 2.59 -2.31
C GLY A 49 5.03 2.27 -3.29
N ARG A 50 6.28 2.30 -2.81
CA ARG A 50 7.46 1.94 -3.61
C ARG A 50 7.44 0.49 -4.05
N ALA A 51 7.04 -0.44 -3.19
CA ALA A 51 6.96 -1.87 -3.51
C ALA A 51 5.89 -2.17 -4.58
N ILE A 52 4.86 -1.33 -4.70
CA ILE A 52 3.87 -1.39 -5.78
C ILE A 52 4.43 -0.81 -7.09
N GLY A 53 5.47 0.03 -7.02
CA GLY A 53 6.00 0.79 -8.16
C GLY A 53 5.37 2.17 -8.31
N ALA A 54 4.71 2.68 -7.27
CA ALA A 54 4.11 4.01 -7.24
C ALA A 54 4.98 5.02 -6.48
N ASP A 55 4.84 6.30 -6.82
CA ASP A 55 5.42 7.39 -6.02
C ASP A 55 4.53 7.68 -4.80
N PRO A 56 4.98 7.38 -3.56
CA PRO A 56 4.19 7.63 -2.36
C PRO A 56 3.89 9.11 -2.14
N TYR A 57 4.74 10.03 -2.62
CA TYR A 57 4.50 11.47 -2.46
C TYR A 57 3.39 11.96 -3.41
N ALA A 58 3.35 11.44 -4.64
CA ALA A 58 2.22 11.68 -5.54
C ALA A 58 0.90 11.14 -4.99
N LEU A 59 0.92 9.96 -4.33
CA LEU A 59 -0.26 9.40 -3.66
C LEU A 59 -0.73 10.27 -2.48
N MET A 60 0.19 10.84 -1.70
CA MET A 60 -0.15 11.76 -0.60
C MET A 60 -0.80 13.04 -1.12
N ARG A 61 -0.24 13.67 -2.15
CA ARG A 61 -0.81 14.89 -2.75
C ARG A 61 -2.26 14.71 -3.22
N LYS A 62 -2.62 13.53 -3.74
CA LYS A 62 -4.00 13.21 -4.15
C LYS A 62 -5.00 13.12 -2.99
N VAL A 63 -4.51 12.97 -1.76
CA VAL A 63 -5.35 12.88 -0.54
C VAL A 63 -5.47 14.26 0.13
N GLU A 64 -4.52 15.16 -0.09
CA GLU A 64 -4.52 16.53 0.44
C GLU A 64 -5.48 17.47 -0.31
N SER A 65 -5.83 17.11 -1.56
CA SER A 65 -6.78 17.81 -2.43
C SER A 65 -8.21 17.32 -2.24
#